data_AF-A0A5E7YHP5-F1
#
_entry.id   AF-A0A5E7YHP5-F1
#
_cell.length_a   1.000
_cell.length_b   1.000
_cell.length_c   1.000
_cell.angle_alpha   90.00
_cell.angle_beta   90.00
_cell.angle_gamma   90.00
#
_symmetry.space_group_name_H-M   'P 1'
#
loop_
_entity.id
_entity.type
_entity.pdbx_description
1 polymer ?
#
loop_
_entity_poly.entity_id
_entity_poly.type
_entity_poly.pdbx_seq_one_letter_code
_entity_poly.pdbx_strand_id
1 'polypeptide(L)'
;MATGRNKRFLTHHGYGEVKLSRYFALYLAMVGWFVLGFYLYSGAYWPSSCQPENLLEVYGCSSRLPQDGGGWREAGLLTWLWATPILIALEISRRINKKEM
;
A
#
# COMPACT_ATOMS: atom_id res chain seq x y z
N MET A 1 -17.64 -36.16 -17.47
CA MET A 1 -17.29 -36.03 -16.05
C MET A 1 -16.35 -34.84 -15.89
N ALA A 2 -16.85 -33.74 -15.36
CA ALA A 2 -16.06 -32.65 -14.78
C ALA A 2 -17.01 -31.85 -13.91
N THR A 3 -17.19 -32.29 -12.67
CA THR A 3 -18.01 -31.60 -11.67
C THR A 3 -17.26 -30.36 -11.21
N GLY A 4 -17.32 -29.30 -12.01
CA GLY A 4 -16.82 -27.98 -11.66
C GLY A 4 -17.68 -27.41 -10.54
N ARG A 5 -17.34 -27.75 -9.30
CA ARG A 5 -18.01 -27.27 -8.10
C ARG A 5 -17.75 -25.76 -7.97
N ASN A 6 -18.64 -24.99 -8.59
CA ASN A 6 -18.65 -23.52 -8.52
C ASN A 6 -18.65 -23.11 -7.04
N LYS A 7 -17.54 -22.50 -6.61
CA LYS A 7 -17.38 -21.98 -5.25
C LYS A 7 -18.32 -20.79 -5.10
N ARG A 8 -19.53 -21.02 -4.58
CA ARG A 8 -20.47 -19.97 -4.17
C ARG A 8 -19.79 -19.12 -3.11
N PHE A 9 -19.65 -17.82 -3.36
CA PHE A 9 -19.41 -16.85 -2.31
C PHE A 9 -20.77 -16.52 -1.69
N LEU A 10 -20.99 -16.94 -0.44
CA LEU A 10 -22.27 -16.79 0.28
C LEU A 10 -22.69 -15.32 0.50
N THR A 11 -21.81 -14.35 0.23
CA THR A 11 -22.00 -12.93 0.58
C THR A 11 -22.04 -11.95 -0.59
N HIS A 12 -22.02 -12.41 -1.86
CA HIS A 12 -22.11 -11.52 -3.02
C HIS A 12 -23.05 -12.06 -4.11
N HIS A 13 -23.94 -11.21 -4.64
CA HIS A 13 -24.67 -11.49 -5.88
C HIS A 13 -23.77 -11.23 -7.09
N GLY A 14 -23.20 -12.31 -7.64
CA GLY A 14 -22.45 -12.30 -8.89
C GLY A 14 -21.58 -13.56 -9.03
N TYR A 15 -21.91 -14.41 -10.01
CA TYR A 15 -21.00 -15.48 -10.43
C TYR A 15 -19.95 -14.87 -11.34
N GLY A 16 -18.69 -14.85 -10.89
CA GLY A 16 -17.57 -14.46 -11.73
C GLY A 16 -16.37 -15.32 -11.37
N GLU A 17 -15.92 -16.15 -12.32
CA GLU A 17 -14.58 -16.73 -12.22
C GLU A 17 -13.59 -15.62 -11.86
N VAL A 18 -12.74 -15.87 -10.88
CA VAL A 18 -11.68 -14.93 -10.54
C VAL A 18 -10.66 -14.97 -11.67
N LYS A 19 -10.93 -14.24 -12.75
CA LYS A 19 -10.10 -14.22 -13.95
C LYS A 19 -8.69 -13.77 -13.57
N LEU A 20 -7.69 -14.37 -14.23
CA LEU A 20 -6.26 -14.05 -14.06
C LEU A 20 -6.00 -12.54 -14.09
N SER A 21 -6.79 -11.80 -14.88
CA SER A 21 -6.77 -10.33 -14.97
C SER A 21 -6.93 -9.62 -13.63
N ARG A 22 -7.77 -10.13 -12.72
CA ARG A 22 -7.97 -9.51 -11.40
C ARG A 22 -6.72 -9.63 -10.53
N TYR A 23 -6.12 -10.82 -10.49
CA TYR A 23 -4.86 -11.01 -9.75
C TYR A 23 -3.73 -10.19 -10.35
N PHE A 24 -3.63 -10.21 -11.68
CA PHE A 24 -2.63 -9.41 -12.40
C PHE A 24 -2.75 -7.92 -12.07
N ALA A 25 -3.95 -7.34 -12.14
CA ALA A 25 -4.17 -5.94 -11.80
C ALA A 25 -3.81 -5.63 -10.34
N LEU A 26 -4.12 -6.53 -9.40
CA LEU A 26 -3.75 -6.38 -7.99
C LEU A 26 -2.23 -6.37 -7.79
N TYR A 27 -1.51 -7.30 -8.43
CA TYR A 27 -0.06 -7.35 -8.33
C TYR A 27 0.60 -6.16 -9.02
N LEU A 28 0.08 -5.71 -10.16
CA LEU A 28 0.54 -4.48 -10.80
C LEU A 28 0.34 -3.25 -9.92
N ALA A 29 -0.81 -3.13 -9.25
CA ALA A 29 -1.05 -2.05 -8.31
C ALA A 29 -0.07 -2.10 -7.13
N MET A 30 0.24 -3.30 -6.61
CA MET A 30 1.27 -3.49 -5.58
C MET A 30 2.64 -3.03 -6.06
N VAL A 31 3.09 -3.48 -7.23
CA VAL A 31 4.38 -3.06 -7.80
C VAL A 31 4.41 -1.56 -8.05
N GLY A 32 3.35 -1.01 -8.64
CA GLY A 32 3.20 0.43 -8.88
C GLY A 32 3.26 1.24 -7.59
N TRP A 33 2.68 0.73 -6.50
CA TRP A 33 2.75 1.37 -5.19
C TRP A 33 4.18 1.43 -4.65
N PHE A 34 4.96 0.35 -4.76
CA PHE A 34 6.37 0.36 -4.35
C PHE A 34 7.24 1.26 -5.23
N VAL A 35 7.03 1.22 -6.55
CA VAL A 35 7.74 2.09 -7.50
C VAL A 35 7.44 3.56 -7.21
N LEU A 36 6.18 3.90 -6.93
CA LEU A 36 5.77 5.25 -6.53
C LEU A 36 6.52 5.71 -5.27
N GLY A 37 6.59 4.86 -4.24
CA GLY A 37 7.32 5.16 -3.01
C GLY A 37 8.80 5.43 -3.26
N PHE A 38 9.45 4.57 -4.04
CA PHE A 38 10.86 4.74 -4.40
C PHE A 38 11.09 6.02 -5.21
N TYR A 39 10.24 6.31 -6.19
CA TYR A 39 10.30 7.52 -6.99
C TYR A 39 10.19 8.78 -6.12
N LEU A 40 9.22 8.81 -5.21
CA LEU A 40 9.04 9.93 -4.27
C LEU A 40 10.25 10.06 -3.32
N TYR A 41 10.75 8.94 -2.78
CA TYR A 41 11.91 8.94 -1.88
C TYR A 41 13.18 9.44 -2.55
N SER A 42 13.46 8.99 -3.78
CA SER A 42 14.64 9.40 -4.56
C SER A 42 14.63 10.89 -4.96
N GLY A 43 13.44 11.48 -5.03
CA GLY A 43 13.23 12.86 -5.47
C GLY A 43 12.85 13.83 -4.35
N ALA A 44 12.75 13.36 -3.11
CA ALA A 44 12.41 14.19 -1.95
C ALA A 44 13.67 14.81 -1.36
N TYR A 45 13.56 16.09 -0.99
CA TYR A 45 14.63 16.77 -0.28
C TYR A 45 14.60 16.46 1.22
N TRP A 46 15.70 15.91 1.73
CA TRP A 46 15.89 15.67 3.16
C TRP A 46 16.84 16.73 3.73
N PRO A 47 16.42 17.51 4.75
CA PRO A 47 17.30 18.49 5.37
C PRO A 47 18.43 17.79 6.13
N SER A 48 19.61 18.42 6.19
CA SER A 48 20.79 17.88 6.91
C SER A 48 20.53 17.64 8.40
N SER A 49 19.58 18.36 8.99
CA SER A 49 19.11 18.17 10.38
C SER A 49 18.29 16.88 10.58
N CYS A 50 17.88 16.21 9.50
CA CYS A 50 17.03 15.03 9.51
C CYS A 50 17.34 14.15 8.29
N GLN A 51 18.60 13.72 8.19
CA GLN A 51 19.04 12.78 7.16
C GLN A 51 18.86 11.35 7.70
N PRO A 52 17.90 10.57 7.19
CA PRO A 52 17.60 9.27 7.77
C PRO A 52 18.68 8.24 7.37
N GLU A 53 19.35 7.65 8.35
CA GLU A 53 20.23 6.50 8.15
C GLU A 53 19.44 5.18 8.25
N ASN A 54 18.34 5.20 9.01
CA ASN A 54 17.53 4.03 9.31
C ASN A 54 16.04 4.24 8.98
N LEU A 55 15.31 3.15 8.70
CA LEU A 55 13.87 3.20 8.42
C LEU A 55 13.07 3.88 9.55
N LEU A 56 13.48 3.71 10.80
CA LEU A 56 12.82 4.35 11.94
C LEU A 56 12.96 5.88 11.91
N GLU A 57 14.12 6.38 11.49
CA GLU A 57 14.39 7.81 11.33
C GLU A 57 13.64 8.37 10.12
N VAL A 58 13.46 7.58 9.05
CA VAL A 58 12.57 7.97 7.92
C VAL A 58 11.18 8.30 8.45
N TYR A 59 10.61 7.48 9.33
CA TYR A 59 9.30 7.76 9.94
C TYR A 59 9.33 8.94 10.93
N GLY A 60 10.37 9.06 11.76
CA GLY A 60 10.51 10.18 12.70
C GLY A 60 10.65 11.53 12.00
N CYS A 61 11.51 11.60 10.99
CA CYS A 61 11.72 12.78 10.15
C CYS A 61 10.58 12.98 9.14
N SER A 62 9.72 11.98 8.90
CA SER A 62 8.63 12.07 7.91
C SER A 62 7.73 13.29 8.11
N SER A 63 7.47 13.62 9.37
CA SER A 63 6.60 14.73 9.80
C SER A 63 7.09 16.11 9.38
N ARG A 64 8.40 16.28 9.16
CA ARG A 64 9.02 17.55 8.77
C ARG A 64 9.17 17.75 7.27
N LEU A 65 9.00 16.69 6.46
CA LEU A 65 9.08 16.81 4.99
C LEU A 65 8.21 17.92 4.38
N PRO A 66 6.92 18.06 4.73
CA PRO A 66 6.11 19.14 4.17
C PRO A 66 6.49 20.53 4.68
N GLN A 67 7.22 20.63 5.80
CA GLN A 67 7.64 21.90 6.39
C GLN A 67 8.93 22.43 5.74
N ASP A 68 9.91 21.56 5.52
CA ASP A 68 11.25 21.97 5.07
C ASP A 68 11.41 21.94 3.54
N GLY A 69 10.67 21.07 2.83
CA GLY A 69 10.79 20.91 1.37
C GLY A 69 9.64 21.54 0.57
N GLY A 70 8.47 21.78 1.18
CA GLY A 70 7.33 22.52 0.62
C GLY A 70 6.72 22.01 -0.70
N GLY A 71 7.29 20.97 -1.32
CA GLY A 71 6.88 20.48 -2.62
C GLY A 71 5.85 19.36 -2.56
N TRP A 72 5.24 19.10 -3.71
CA TRP A 72 4.25 18.02 -3.87
C TRP A 72 4.85 16.62 -3.67
N ARG A 73 6.16 16.47 -3.91
CA ARG A 73 6.88 15.20 -3.74
C ARG A 73 7.04 14.84 -2.27
N GLU A 74 7.36 15.82 -1.44
CA GLU A 74 7.54 15.68 0.00
C GLU A 74 6.21 15.36 0.70
N ALA A 75 5.14 16.07 0.33
CA ALA A 75 3.79 15.78 0.80
C ALA A 75 3.30 14.40 0.32
N GLY A 76 3.62 14.04 -0.93
CA GLY A 76 3.35 12.72 -1.49
C GLY A 76 4.08 11.60 -0.76
N LEU A 77 5.35 11.80 -0.41
CA LEU A 77 6.17 10.83 0.31
C LEU A 77 5.67 10.63 1.74
N LEU A 78 5.30 11.71 2.44
CA LEU A 78 4.63 11.62 3.74
C LEU A 78 3.37 10.77 3.62
N THR A 79 2.51 11.08 2.66
CA THR A 79 1.25 10.34 2.46
C THR A 79 1.52 8.86 2.18
N TRP A 80 2.51 8.56 1.35
CA TRP A 80 2.89 7.19 1.02
C TRP A 80 3.41 6.43 2.26
N LEU A 81 4.30 7.05 3.05
CA LEU A 81 4.85 6.48 4.28
C LEU A 81 3.74 6.14 5.28
N TRP A 82 2.78 7.03 5.49
CA TRP A 82 1.70 6.82 6.46
C TRP A 82 0.54 5.97 5.92
N ALA A 83 0.32 5.96 4.60
CA ALA A 83 -0.69 5.10 3.99
C ALA A 83 -0.29 3.62 4.03
N THR A 84 0.99 3.28 3.85
CA THR A 84 1.46 1.87 3.87
C THR A 84 1.09 1.09 5.15
N PRO A 85 1.38 1.55 6.38
CA PRO A 85 1.01 0.83 7.59
C PRO A 85 -0.51 0.75 7.78
N ILE A 86 -1.25 1.79 7.36
CA ILE A 86 -2.72 1.78 7.43
C ILE A 86 -3.30 0.70 6.50
N LEU A 87 -2.83 0.63 5.25
CA LEU A 87 -3.27 -0.38 4.29
C LEU A 87 -2.95 -1.80 4.78
N ILE A 88 -1.77 -1.99 5.37
CA ILE A 88 -1.38 -3.27 5.97
C ILE A 88 -2.31 -3.61 7.17
N ALA A 89 -2.57 -2.65 8.05
CA ALA A 89 -3.46 -2.86 9.20
C ALA A 89 -4.88 -3.22 8.76
N LEU A 90 -5.41 -2.55 7.74
CA LEU A 90 -6.72 -2.86 7.16
C LEU A 90 -6.75 -4.23 6.49
N GLU A 91 -5.68 -4.62 5.79
CA GLU A 91 -5.54 -5.96 5.20
C GLU A 91 -5.54 -7.04 6.28
N ILE A 92 -4.82 -6.83 7.38
CA ILE A 92 -4.76 -7.72 8.54
C ILE A 92 -6.14 -7.82 9.20
N SER A 93 -6.77 -6.68 9.51
CA SER A 93 -8.11 -6.62 10.09
C SER A 93 -9.12 -7.40 9.25
N ARG A 94 -9.10 -7.20 7.93
CA ARG A 94 -9.94 -7.94 6.99
C ARG A 94 -9.66 -9.44 6.97
N ARG A 95 -8.42 -9.88 7.19
CA ARG A 95 -8.06 -11.31 7.27
C ARG A 95 -8.47 -11.93 8.59
N ILE A 96 -8.40 -11.20 9.70
CA ILE A 96 -8.85 -11.67 11.01
C ILE A 96 -10.37 -11.83 11.00
N ASN A 97 -11.11 -10.81 10.55
CA ASN A 97 -12.58 -10.85 10.50
C ASN A 97 -13.12 -12.03 9.65
N LYS A 98 -12.41 -12.41 8.58
CA LYS A 98 -12.75 -13.58 7.75
C LYS A 98 -12.47 -14.95 8.40
N LYS A 99 -11.67 -15.01 9.46
CA LYS A 99 -11.36 -16.26 10.18
C LYS A 99 -12.36 -16.53 11.31
N GLU A 100 -13.05 -15.50 11.77
CA GLU A 100 -14.06 -15.56 12.84
C GLU A 100 -15.46 -15.96 12.32
N MET A 101 -15.63 -16.08 10.98
CA MET A 101 -16.83 -16.57 10.30
C MET A 101 -16.55 -17.89 9.57
#